data_AF-A0A258J0S2-F1
#
_entry.id   AF-A0A258J0S2-F1
#
_cell.length_a   1.000
_cell.length_b   1.000
_cell.length_c   1.000
_cell.angle_alpha   90.00
_cell.angle_beta   90.00
_cell.angle_gamma   90.00
#
_symmetry.space_group_name_H-M   'P 1'
#
loop_
_entity.id
_entity.type
_entity.pdbx_description
1 polymer ?
#
loop_
_entity_poly.entity_id
_entity_poly.type
_entity_poly.pdbx_seq_one_letter_code
_entity_poly.pdbx_strand_id
1 'polypeptide(L)'
;MRILMILIPDEAPAGPGHETVLRLERLAGPYYVFRDRGMEVVLASPEGGSPWIRPSPSEGEPLSGVLGRFRADRPARDALNDTLSLDQIAPEDFAGAFCIGAPGAIWRDAHANRAAEVIAAFLTAGRPVAAVPAGIDLAPMGSDEGLVIIADSDGAVLKAAHALLAALDP
;
A
#
# COMPACT_ATOMS: atom_id res chain seq x y z
N MET A 1 -9.89 5.34 13.96
CA MET A 1 -10.05 5.24 12.50
C MET A 1 -8.95 4.34 11.96
N ARG A 2 -9.27 3.38 11.09
CA ARG A 2 -8.30 2.42 10.53
C ARG A 2 -8.02 2.74 9.07
N ILE A 3 -6.78 2.53 8.63
CA ILE A 3 -6.40 2.58 7.21
C ILE A 3 -5.74 1.27 6.82
N LEU A 4 -6.12 0.77 5.65
CA LEU A 4 -5.47 -0.39 5.06
C LEU A 4 -4.28 0.07 4.22
N MET A 5 -3.09 -0.48 4.44
CA MET A 5 -2.00 -0.38 3.48
C MET A 5 -1.82 -1.72 2.77
N ILE A 6 -2.01 -1.71 1.45
CA ILE A 6 -1.89 -2.88 0.58
C ILE A 6 -0.46 -2.91 0.04
N LEU A 7 0.25 -4.02 0.25
CA LEU A 7 1.64 -4.20 -0.15
C LEU A 7 1.70 -5.23 -1.28
N ILE A 8 1.79 -4.75 -2.52
CA ILE A 8 2.02 -5.56 -3.70
C ILE A 8 3.50 -5.49 -4.04
N PRO A 9 4.23 -6.61 -3.97
CA PRO A 9 5.65 -6.60 -4.26
C PRO A 9 5.88 -6.44 -5.77
N ASP A 10 6.95 -5.72 -6.16
CA ASP A 10 7.26 -5.49 -7.58
C ASP A 10 7.65 -6.81 -8.26
N GLU A 11 7.04 -7.13 -9.42
CA GLU A 11 7.46 -8.29 -10.22
C GLU A 11 8.95 -8.16 -10.58
N ALA A 12 9.74 -9.19 -10.25
CA ALA A 12 11.12 -9.24 -10.68
C ALA A 12 11.19 -9.33 -12.22
N PRO A 13 12.15 -8.65 -12.89
CA PRO A 13 12.41 -8.91 -14.30
C PRO A 13 12.77 -10.39 -14.48
N ALA A 14 12.15 -11.05 -15.45
CA ALA A 14 12.30 -12.50 -15.68
C ALA A 14 13.79 -12.89 -15.83
N GLY A 15 14.33 -13.61 -14.85
CA GLY A 15 15.71 -14.11 -14.85
C GLY A 15 16.05 -14.86 -13.55
N PRO A 16 16.99 -15.83 -13.59
CA PRO A 16 17.37 -16.59 -12.40
C PRO A 16 17.99 -15.69 -11.32
N GLY A 17 17.53 -15.83 -10.07
CA GLY A 17 18.08 -15.14 -8.89
C GLY A 17 17.46 -13.79 -8.54
N HIS A 18 16.33 -13.40 -9.14
CA HIS A 18 15.63 -12.16 -8.82
C HIS A 18 14.33 -12.46 -8.06
N GLU A 19 14.32 -12.15 -6.77
CA GLU A 19 13.14 -12.25 -5.90
C GLU A 19 12.30 -10.97 -5.99
N THR A 20 10.99 -11.09 -5.84
CA THR A 20 10.00 -10.02 -5.73
C THR A 20 10.29 -9.17 -4.49
N VAL A 21 10.43 -7.84 -4.60
CA VAL A 21 10.92 -6.99 -3.49
C VAL A 21 9.97 -5.84 -3.15
N LEU A 22 9.60 -5.72 -1.88
CA LEU A 22 9.03 -4.47 -1.34
C LEU A 22 10.15 -3.50 -0.93
N ARG A 23 10.12 -2.27 -1.44
CA ARG A 23 11.05 -1.21 -1.01
C ARG A 23 10.56 -0.55 0.28
N LEU A 24 11.27 -0.74 1.38
CA LEU A 24 10.91 -0.24 2.71
C LEU A 24 10.74 1.29 2.75
N GLU A 25 11.45 2.01 1.89
CA GLU A 25 11.38 3.46 1.72
C GLU A 25 9.96 3.93 1.34
N ARG A 26 9.27 3.14 0.51
CA ARG A 26 7.91 3.44 0.05
C ARG A 26 6.87 3.14 1.13
N LEU A 27 7.18 2.23 2.06
CA LEU A 27 6.32 1.90 3.20
C LEU A 27 6.48 2.88 4.36
N ALA A 28 7.71 3.09 4.82
CA ALA A 28 7.97 3.75 6.10
C ALA A 28 7.43 5.18 6.15
N GLY A 29 7.55 5.93 5.05
CA GLY A 29 7.00 7.29 4.93
C GLY A 29 5.49 7.33 5.16
N PRO A 30 4.68 6.76 4.25
CA PRO A 30 3.22 6.71 4.39
C PRO A 30 2.75 6.08 5.70
N TYR A 31 3.38 5.00 6.15
CA TYR A 31 3.04 4.34 7.42
C TYR A 31 3.05 5.33 8.59
N TYR A 32 4.11 6.14 8.71
CA TYR A 32 4.19 7.13 9.78
C TYR A 32 3.34 8.37 9.53
N VAL A 33 3.08 8.75 8.27
CA VAL A 33 2.10 9.80 7.95
C VAL A 33 0.73 9.47 8.55
N PHE A 34 0.25 8.23 8.42
CA PHE A 34 -1.02 7.81 9.00
C PHE A 34 -0.95 7.61 10.52
N ARG A 35 0.09 6.90 11.01
CA ARG A 35 0.24 6.60 12.43
C ARG A 35 0.39 7.86 13.29
N ASP A 36 1.12 8.87 12.80
CA ASP A 36 1.31 10.15 13.51
C ASP A 36 0.03 11.00 13.55
N ARG A 37 -0.98 10.64 12.75
CA ARG A 37 -2.35 11.20 12.83
C ARG A 37 -3.30 10.38 13.70
N GLY A 38 -2.77 9.42 14.46
CA GLY A 38 -3.57 8.59 15.38
C GLY A 38 -4.42 7.53 14.68
N MET A 39 -4.15 7.24 13.41
CA MET A 39 -4.81 6.15 12.70
C MET A 39 -4.19 4.81 13.07
N GLU A 40 -5.03 3.78 13.16
CA GLU A 40 -4.56 2.40 13.18
C GLU A 40 -4.19 1.99 11.76
N VAL A 41 -2.92 1.65 11.53
CA VAL A 41 -2.42 1.21 10.24
C VAL A 41 -2.39 -0.31 10.20
N VAL A 42 -3.17 -0.90 9.31
CA VAL A 42 -3.21 -2.35 9.08
C VAL A 42 -2.50 -2.65 7.77
N LEU A 43 -1.55 -3.59 7.80
CA LEU A 43 -0.80 -4.00 6.63
C LEU A 43 -1.40 -5.29 6.05
N ALA A 44 -1.57 -5.33 4.74
CA ALA A 44 -2.03 -6.52 4.03
C ALA A 44 -1.17 -6.78 2.79
N SER A 45 -0.99 -8.06 2.47
CA SER A 45 -0.31 -8.53 1.27
C SER A 45 -1.14 -9.65 0.63
N PRO A 46 -0.91 -10.04 -0.64
CA PRO A 46 -1.74 -11.03 -1.33
C PRO A 46 -2.00 -12.31 -0.51
N GLU A 47 -0.95 -12.90 0.05
CA GLU A 47 -1.02 -14.15 0.81
C GLU A 47 -1.00 -13.94 2.34
N GLY A 48 -0.76 -12.71 2.81
CA GLY A 48 -0.55 -12.43 4.23
C GLY A 48 0.82 -12.91 4.74
N GLY A 49 1.04 -12.79 6.05
CA GLY A 49 2.30 -13.15 6.72
C GLY A 49 3.41 -12.14 6.45
N SER A 50 4.67 -12.61 6.46
CA SER A 50 5.84 -11.75 6.27
C SER A 50 6.06 -11.50 4.78
N PRO A 51 5.88 -10.26 4.27
CA PRO A 51 6.12 -9.94 2.89
C PRO A 51 7.62 -10.04 2.57
N TRP A 52 7.90 -10.39 1.33
CA TRP A 52 9.24 -10.60 0.79
C TRP A 52 9.98 -9.24 0.71
N ILE A 53 10.78 -8.92 1.73
CA ILE A 53 11.53 -7.66 1.84
C ILE A 53 13.02 -7.95 1.70
N ARG A 54 13.70 -7.25 0.78
CA ARG A 54 15.16 -7.16 0.87
C ARG A 54 15.55 -6.22 2.00
N PRO A 55 16.63 -6.52 2.74
CA PRO A 55 17.29 -5.49 3.55
C PRO A 55 17.66 -4.28 2.67
N SER A 56 17.19 -3.11 3.08
CA SER A 56 17.63 -1.79 2.58
C SER A 56 19.04 -1.47 3.12
N PRO A 57 19.81 -0.60 2.44
CA PRO A 57 20.95 -0.89 1.59
C PRO A 57 22.13 -1.50 2.36
N SER A 58 23.21 -1.88 1.65
CA SER A 58 24.45 -2.42 2.25
C SER A 58 24.90 -1.62 3.48
N GLU A 59 25.38 -2.32 4.52
CA GLU A 59 25.99 -1.73 5.72
C GLU A 59 26.89 -0.54 5.35
N GLY A 60 26.42 0.70 5.55
CA GLY A 60 27.17 1.90 5.22
C GLY A 60 26.37 3.07 4.62
N GLU A 61 25.19 2.84 4.03
CA GLU A 61 24.37 3.97 3.56
C GLU A 61 23.62 4.63 4.74
N PRO A 62 23.68 5.97 4.88
CA PRO A 62 22.95 6.67 5.92
C PRO A 62 21.44 6.53 5.67
N LEU A 63 20.78 5.84 6.60
CA LEU A 63 19.33 5.73 6.58
C LEU A 63 18.70 7.11 6.71
N SER A 64 17.65 7.37 5.94
CA SER A 64 16.78 8.50 6.21
C SER A 64 16.18 8.37 7.62
N GLY A 65 15.87 9.51 8.26
CA GLY A 65 15.35 9.51 9.64
C GLY A 65 14.10 8.62 9.82
N VAL A 66 13.27 8.48 8.78
CA VAL A 66 12.07 7.63 8.81
C VAL A 66 12.40 6.13 8.75
N LEU A 67 13.43 5.72 7.99
CA LEU A 67 13.89 4.33 7.98
C LEU A 67 14.54 3.96 9.31
N GLY A 68 15.33 4.87 9.89
CA GLY A 68 15.90 4.69 11.22
C GLY A 68 14.81 4.50 12.28
N ARG A 69 13.74 5.32 12.22
CA ARG A 69 12.55 5.17 13.05
C ARG A 69 11.89 3.80 12.86
N PHE A 70 11.66 3.38 11.62
CA PHE A 70 11.05 2.08 11.32
C PHE A 70 11.84 0.91 11.89
N ARG A 71 13.18 0.92 11.74
CA ARG A 71 14.05 -0.15 12.28
C ARG A 71 14.00 -0.24 13.81
N ALA A 72 13.89 0.89 14.49
CA ALA A 72 13.79 0.93 15.95
C ALA A 72 12.39 0.57 16.47
N ASP A 73 11.36 0.71 15.64
CA ASP A 73 9.95 0.52 16.00
C ASP A 73 9.55 -0.96 15.89
N ARG A 74 9.58 -1.67 17.03
CA ARG A 74 9.19 -3.07 17.07
C ARG A 74 7.74 -3.30 16.61
N PRO A 75 6.72 -2.57 17.10
CA PRO A 75 5.35 -2.72 16.59
C PRO A 75 5.21 -2.55 15.08
N ALA A 76 5.90 -1.59 14.46
CA ALA A 76 5.85 -1.42 13.01
C ALA A 76 6.46 -2.61 12.25
N ARG A 77 7.55 -3.18 12.78
CA ARG A 77 8.18 -4.38 12.22
C ARG A 77 7.33 -5.64 12.42
N ASP A 78 6.68 -5.77 13.58
CA ASP A 78 5.80 -6.90 13.86
C ASP A 78 4.57 -6.85 12.93
N ALA A 79 3.96 -5.67 12.74
CA ALA A 79 2.88 -5.47 11.77
C ALA A 79 3.31 -5.79 10.33
N LEU A 80 4.57 -5.51 9.98
CA LEU A 80 5.10 -5.87 8.67
C LEU A 80 5.33 -7.38 8.54
N ASN A 81 5.79 -8.07 9.58
CA ASN A 81 6.04 -9.51 9.53
C ASN A 81 4.76 -10.37 9.62
N ASP A 82 3.63 -9.77 10.00
CA ASP A 82 2.34 -10.43 10.21
C ASP A 82 1.22 -9.69 9.45
N THR A 83 1.39 -9.53 8.14
CA THR A 83 0.36 -8.88 7.31
C THR A 83 -0.89 -9.75 7.18
N LEU A 84 -2.06 -9.13 7.08
CA LEU A 84 -3.28 -9.84 6.69
C LEU A 84 -3.19 -10.29 5.23
N SER A 85 -3.82 -11.42 4.91
CA SER A 85 -4.11 -11.76 3.52
C SER A 85 -5.21 -10.83 2.98
N LEU A 86 -5.16 -10.51 1.69
CA LEU A 86 -6.22 -9.75 1.03
C LEU A 86 -7.60 -10.43 1.10
N ASP A 87 -7.65 -11.74 1.31
CA ASP A 87 -8.91 -12.46 1.51
C ASP A 87 -9.59 -12.17 2.85
N GLN A 88 -8.85 -11.62 3.81
CA GLN A 88 -9.35 -11.29 5.14
C GLN A 88 -9.86 -9.84 5.24
N ILE A 89 -9.81 -9.08 4.14
CA ILE A 89 -10.09 -7.65 4.14
C ILE A 89 -11.57 -7.39 3.86
N ALA A 90 -12.21 -6.71 4.81
CA ALA A 90 -13.54 -6.12 4.68
C ALA A 90 -13.40 -4.60 4.55
N PRO A 91 -13.69 -3.98 3.38
CA PRO A 91 -13.51 -2.53 3.17
C PRO A 91 -14.23 -1.65 4.20
N GLU A 92 -15.36 -2.13 4.74
CA GLU A 92 -16.15 -1.44 5.75
C GLU A 92 -15.39 -1.11 7.03
N ASP A 93 -14.37 -1.90 7.37
CA ASP A 93 -13.53 -1.72 8.57
C ASP A 93 -12.53 -0.57 8.45
N PHE A 94 -12.31 -0.02 7.25
CA PHE A 94 -11.21 0.89 6.96
C PHE A 94 -11.69 2.18 6.32
N ALA A 95 -11.31 3.34 6.82
CA ALA A 95 -11.75 4.61 6.24
C ALA A 95 -11.27 4.82 4.79
N GLY A 96 -10.15 4.20 4.41
CA GLY A 96 -9.62 4.19 3.05
C GLY A 96 -8.47 3.19 2.92
N ALA A 97 -7.85 3.13 1.73
CA ALA A 97 -6.72 2.26 1.47
C ALA A 97 -5.54 2.97 0.78
N PHE A 98 -4.32 2.53 1.08
CA PHE A 98 -3.09 3.00 0.46
C PHE A 98 -2.31 1.83 -0.12
N CYS A 99 -2.32 1.69 -1.45
CA CYS A 99 -1.64 0.63 -2.18
C CYS A 99 -0.21 1.03 -2.57
N ILE A 100 0.75 0.19 -2.21
CA ILE A 100 2.13 0.26 -2.67
C ILE A 100 2.36 -0.91 -3.61
N GLY A 101 2.79 -0.64 -4.84
CA GLY A 101 2.93 -1.59 -5.93
C GLY A 101 1.74 -1.55 -6.90
N ALA A 102 1.83 -2.36 -7.96
CA ALA A 102 0.85 -2.39 -9.04
C ALA A 102 -0.29 -3.37 -8.74
N PRO A 103 -1.54 -2.92 -8.52
CA PRO A 103 -2.67 -3.80 -8.24
C PRO A 103 -3.24 -4.46 -9.50
N GLY A 104 -2.74 -4.13 -10.71
CA GLY A 104 -3.26 -4.62 -11.98
C GLY A 104 -4.50 -3.86 -12.47
N ALA A 105 -5.33 -4.54 -13.28
CA ALA A 105 -6.50 -3.94 -13.90
C ALA A 105 -7.73 -3.98 -12.99
N ILE A 106 -8.35 -2.82 -12.79
CA ILE A 106 -9.55 -2.62 -11.97
C ILE A 106 -10.74 -2.38 -12.91
N TRP A 107 -11.83 -3.10 -12.71
CA TRP A 107 -13.06 -3.03 -13.51
C TRP A 107 -12.91 -3.39 -15.00
N ARG A 108 -11.96 -4.29 -15.33
CA ARG A 108 -11.88 -4.93 -16.65
C ARG A 108 -12.26 -6.41 -16.57
N ASP A 109 -12.60 -6.99 -17.72
CA ASP A 109 -13.09 -8.39 -17.89
C ASP A 109 -12.17 -9.48 -17.31
N ALA A 110 -10.97 -9.12 -16.85
CA ALA A 110 -10.18 -9.92 -15.94
C ALA A 110 -9.71 -9.02 -14.78
N HIS A 111 -10.45 -8.99 -13.67
CA HIS A 111 -9.88 -8.62 -12.37
C HIS A 111 -8.90 -9.74 -12.01
N ALA A 112 -7.71 -9.72 -12.63
CA ALA A 112 -6.82 -10.87 -12.67
C ALA A 112 -6.20 -11.21 -11.31
N ASN A 113 -6.39 -10.35 -10.30
CA ASN A 113 -5.86 -10.57 -8.97
C ASN A 113 -6.73 -9.92 -7.87
N ARG A 114 -6.55 -10.44 -6.65
CA ARG A 114 -7.30 -10.03 -5.46
C ARG A 114 -7.11 -8.57 -5.05
N ALA A 115 -5.98 -7.95 -5.37
CA ALA A 115 -5.71 -6.55 -5.03
C ALA A 115 -6.64 -5.60 -5.80
N ALA A 116 -6.84 -5.85 -7.10
CA ALA A 116 -7.79 -5.10 -7.90
C ALA A 116 -9.22 -5.20 -7.35
N GLU A 117 -9.63 -6.40 -6.91
CA GLU A 117 -10.96 -6.62 -6.31
C GLU A 117 -11.15 -5.85 -5.00
N VAL A 118 -10.15 -5.88 -4.11
CA VAL A 118 -10.19 -5.11 -2.85
C VAL A 118 -10.29 -3.62 -3.15
N ILE A 119 -9.45 -3.09 -4.05
CA ILE A 119 -9.49 -1.65 -4.39
C ILE A 119 -10.83 -1.27 -5.02
N ALA A 120 -11.35 -2.08 -5.94
CA ALA A 120 -12.68 -1.90 -6.52
C ALA A 120 -13.75 -1.80 -5.42
N ALA A 121 -13.73 -2.72 -4.45
CA ALA A 121 -14.71 -2.74 -3.37
C ALA A 121 -14.60 -1.51 -2.45
N PHE A 122 -13.39 -1.01 -2.17
CA PHE A 122 -13.22 0.26 -1.45
C PHE A 122 -13.86 1.43 -2.20
N LEU A 123 -13.59 1.53 -3.51
CA LEU A 123 -14.11 2.63 -4.33
C LEU A 123 -15.64 2.57 -4.44
N THR A 124 -16.21 1.40 -4.71
CA THR A 124 -17.67 1.17 -4.69
C THR A 124 -18.31 1.53 -3.34
N ALA A 125 -17.59 1.31 -2.23
CA ALA A 125 -18.04 1.68 -0.89
C ALA A 125 -17.85 3.18 -0.54
N GLY A 126 -17.48 4.02 -1.52
CA GLY A 126 -17.23 5.45 -1.31
C GLY A 126 -15.97 5.76 -0.51
N ARG A 127 -15.06 4.79 -0.37
CA ARG A 127 -13.84 4.93 0.45
C ARG A 127 -12.66 5.28 -0.44
N PRO A 128 -11.90 6.36 -0.15
CA PRO A 128 -10.83 6.78 -1.01
C PRO A 128 -9.66 5.79 -0.99
N VAL A 129 -9.01 5.64 -2.14
CA VAL A 129 -7.82 4.81 -2.31
C VAL A 129 -6.70 5.62 -2.94
N ALA A 130 -5.48 5.53 -2.41
CA ALA A 130 -4.27 6.01 -3.07
C ALA A 130 -3.38 4.84 -3.52
N ALA A 131 -2.68 4.96 -4.64
CA ALA A 131 -1.84 3.89 -5.18
C ALA A 131 -0.52 4.39 -5.81
N VAL A 132 0.59 3.68 -5.55
CA VAL A 132 1.96 4.12 -5.88
C VAL A 132 2.96 2.96 -6.10
N PRO A 133 3.85 2.95 -7.10
CA PRO A 133 3.82 3.73 -8.35
C PRO A 133 2.74 3.21 -9.30
N ALA A 134 2.40 4.00 -10.33
CA ALA A 134 1.17 3.79 -11.09
C ALA A 134 1.34 2.68 -12.14
N GLY A 135 0.78 1.51 -11.85
CA GLY A 135 0.45 0.45 -12.81
C GLY A 135 -1.04 0.10 -12.78
N ILE A 136 -1.89 1.08 -12.46
CA ILE A 136 -3.33 0.85 -12.39
C ILE A 136 -3.94 1.05 -13.77
N ASP A 137 -4.57 -0.01 -14.27
CA ASP A 137 -5.44 0.09 -15.43
C ASP A 137 -6.89 0.21 -14.95
N LEU A 138 -7.44 1.43 -15.00
CA LEU A 138 -8.80 1.74 -14.56
C LEU A 138 -9.77 1.76 -15.74
N ALA A 139 -10.87 1.01 -15.65
CA ALA A 139 -12.03 1.29 -16.49
C ALA A 139 -12.86 2.44 -15.90
N PRO A 140 -13.49 3.29 -16.73
CA PRO A 140 -14.28 4.44 -16.28
C PRO A 140 -15.65 4.08 -15.66
N MET A 141 -15.86 2.82 -15.29
CA MET A 141 -17.12 2.31 -14.72
C MET A 141 -16.83 1.66 -13.37
N GLY A 142 -17.70 1.91 -12.38
CA GLY A 142 -17.70 1.15 -11.11
C GLY A 142 -17.14 1.87 -9.88
N SER A 143 -16.68 3.11 -9.99
CA SER A 143 -16.18 3.86 -8.82
C SER A 143 -17.28 4.38 -7.91
N ASP A 144 -18.53 4.44 -8.35
CA ASP A 144 -19.64 5.08 -7.64
C ASP A 144 -19.21 6.44 -7.03
N GLU A 145 -19.25 6.59 -5.70
CA GLU A 145 -18.84 7.80 -4.97
C GLU A 145 -17.35 7.80 -4.55
N GLY A 146 -16.59 6.76 -4.91
CA GLY A 146 -15.19 6.58 -4.53
C GLY A 146 -14.22 7.53 -5.21
N LEU A 147 -13.13 7.85 -4.50
CA LEU A 147 -12.05 8.70 -4.97
C LEU A 147 -10.75 7.89 -5.10
N VAL A 148 -10.10 7.96 -6.26
CA VAL A 148 -8.77 7.36 -6.48
C VAL A 148 -7.69 8.44 -6.63
N ILE A 149 -6.58 8.25 -5.92
CA ILE A 149 -5.39 9.11 -5.96
C ILE A 149 -4.24 8.29 -6.55
N ILE A 150 -3.69 8.74 -7.68
CA ILE A 150 -2.60 8.03 -8.37
C ILE A 150 -1.31 8.84 -8.26
N ALA A 151 -0.22 8.19 -7.90
CA ALA A 151 1.11 8.78 -7.89
C ALA A 151 2.10 7.87 -8.63
N ASP A 152 2.94 8.48 -9.46
CA ASP A 152 3.85 7.74 -10.36
C ASP A 152 5.33 8.12 -10.18
N SER A 153 5.71 8.58 -8.98
CA SER A 153 7.11 8.84 -8.66
C SER A 153 7.38 8.65 -7.18
N ASP A 154 8.62 8.31 -6.84
CA ASP A 154 9.04 8.16 -5.44
C ASP A 154 8.84 9.47 -4.65
N GLY A 155 9.03 10.64 -5.29
CA GLY A 155 8.76 11.95 -4.70
C GLY A 155 7.27 12.28 -4.51
N ALA A 156 6.36 11.49 -5.09
CA ALA A 156 4.92 11.65 -4.96
C ALA A 156 4.29 10.71 -3.90
N VAL A 157 5.01 9.70 -3.41
CA VAL A 157 4.52 8.75 -2.40
C VAL A 157 3.97 9.45 -1.16
N LEU A 158 4.75 10.36 -0.56
CA LEU A 158 4.31 11.12 0.61
C LEU A 158 3.17 12.09 0.31
N LYS A 159 3.16 12.68 -0.90
CA LYS A 159 2.08 13.57 -1.33
C LYS A 159 0.76 12.80 -1.46
N ALA A 160 0.80 11.58 -1.99
CA ALA A 160 -0.36 10.70 -2.07
C ALA A 160 -0.90 10.33 -0.67
N ALA A 161 -0.01 10.04 0.29
CA ALA A 161 -0.42 9.73 1.66
C ALA A 161 -1.11 10.93 2.33
N HIS A 162 -0.56 12.14 2.15
CA HIS A 162 -1.17 13.36 2.66
C HIS A 162 -2.49 13.71 1.95
N ALA A 163 -2.58 13.50 0.64
CA ALA A 163 -3.82 13.70 -0.12
C ALA A 163 -4.91 12.72 0.35
N LEU A 164 -4.55 11.46 0.59
CA LEU A 164 -5.48 10.47 1.15
C LEU A 164 -5.95 10.88 2.54
N LEU A 165 -5.03 11.28 3.44
CA LEU A 165 -5.41 11.81 4.75
C LEU A 165 -6.41 12.97 4.65
N ALA A 166 -6.19 13.91 3.74
CA ALA A 166 -7.08 15.05 3.55
C ALA A 166 -8.47 14.63 3.02
N ALA A 167 -8.56 13.54 2.26
CA ALA A 167 -9.83 12.99 1.79
C ALA A 167 -10.60 12.22 2.89
N LEU A 168 -9.92 11.80 3.96
CA LEU A 168 -10.51 11.05 5.07
C LEU A 168 -11.07 11.93 6.20
N ASP A 169 -10.72 13.22 6.21
CA ASP A 169 -11.04 14.17 7.28
C ASP A 169 -11.81 15.37 6.67
N PRO A 170 -13.13 15.23 6.41
CA PRO A 170 -13.95 16.27 5.78
C PRO A 170 -14.24 17.48 6.69
#